data_AF-A0A2U3YL64-F1
#
_entry.id   AF-A0A2U3YL64-F1
#
_cell.length_a   1.000
_cell.length_b   1.000
_cell.length_c   1.000
_cell.angle_alpha   90.00
_cell.angle_beta   90.00
_cell.angle_gamma   90.00
#
_symmetry.space_group_name_H-M   'P 1'
#
loop_
_entity.id
_entity.type
_entity.pdbx_description
1 polymer ?
#
loop_
_entity_poly.entity_id
_entity_poly.type
_entity_poly.pdbx_seq_one_letter_code
_entity_poly.pdbx_strand_id
1 'polypeptide(L)'
;MAAAVTTRVVTVAFGGLASACSRSCLRVSGPGAASLGSASRRFGSQSTSVPQGYVPKTSLSSPPWPEAVLPDPAEETRHHAEVVGRVNELIATGRYGRLFAVVHFASHQWKVTSEDLILIDNALDVGCGERIRLEKVLLVGADNFTLLGKPLLG
;
A
#
# COMPACT_ATOMS: atom_id res chain seq x y z
N MET A 1 -3.29 -46.80 11.75
CA MET A 1 -1.99 -46.37 11.17
C MET A 1 -1.97 -44.86 11.17
N ALA A 2 -0.97 -44.28 11.82
CA ALA A 2 -0.91 -42.89 12.23
C ALA A 2 -0.41 -41.95 11.12
N ALA A 3 -0.99 -40.75 11.05
CA ALA A 3 -0.47 -39.59 10.32
C ALA A 3 0.47 -38.80 11.23
N ALA A 4 1.62 -38.38 10.70
CA ALA A 4 2.60 -37.57 11.43
C ALA A 4 2.44 -36.08 11.07
N VAL A 5 2.03 -35.29 12.06
CA VAL A 5 2.08 -33.81 12.05
C VAL A 5 3.46 -33.39 12.55
N THR A 6 4.19 -32.63 11.74
CA THR A 6 5.51 -32.10 12.12
C THR A 6 5.35 -30.64 12.55
N THR A 7 5.54 -30.39 13.84
CA THR A 7 5.78 -29.05 14.42
C THR A 7 7.16 -29.06 15.06
N ARG A 8 7.95 -28.00 14.85
CA ARG A 8 8.81 -27.37 15.88
C ARG A 8 9.54 -26.15 15.31
N VAL A 9 9.23 -24.96 15.82
CA VAL A 9 9.81 -24.27 17.00
C VAL A 9 11.07 -23.50 16.60
N VAL A 10 10.91 -22.18 16.52
CA VAL A 10 11.98 -21.19 16.35
C VAL A 10 12.51 -20.83 17.73
N THR A 11 13.78 -21.11 17.97
CA THR A 11 14.47 -20.78 19.22
C THR A 11 15.06 -19.38 19.12
N VAL A 12 14.62 -18.47 19.99
CA VAL A 12 15.20 -17.13 20.18
C VAL A 12 16.33 -17.23 21.19
N ALA A 13 17.54 -16.83 20.80
CA ALA A 13 18.69 -16.78 21.70
C ALA A 13 18.79 -15.40 22.36
N PHE A 14 18.49 -15.32 23.66
CA PHE A 14 18.87 -14.20 24.53
C PHE A 14 20.25 -14.50 25.12
N GLY A 15 21.25 -13.72 24.73
CA GLY A 15 22.61 -13.83 25.27
C GLY A 15 22.71 -13.21 26.67
N GLY A 16 22.98 -14.06 27.66
CA GLY A 16 23.46 -13.64 28.98
C GLY A 16 24.98 -13.69 29.03
N LEU A 17 25.63 -12.62 29.49
CA LEU A 17 27.08 -12.57 29.71
C LEU A 17 27.39 -13.07 31.12
N ALA A 18 28.10 -14.20 31.20
CA ALA A 18 28.71 -14.69 32.44
C ALA A 18 30.05 -13.97 32.67
N SER A 19 30.20 -13.39 33.86
CA SER A 19 31.45 -12.78 34.33
C SER A 19 32.31 -13.85 35.01
N ALA A 20 33.50 -14.10 34.49
CA ALA A 20 34.51 -14.93 35.12
C ALA A 20 35.65 -14.04 35.63
N CYS A 21 35.74 -13.90 36.96
CA CYS A 21 36.87 -13.26 37.62
C CYS A 21 38.05 -14.24 37.70
N SER A 22 39.14 -13.94 36.99
CA SER A 22 40.44 -14.56 37.22
C SER A 22 41.37 -13.56 37.91
N ARG A 23 41.77 -13.90 39.15
CA ARG A 23 42.81 -13.19 39.89
C ARG A 23 44.18 -13.65 39.40
N SER A 24 45.01 -12.72 38.95
CA SER A 24 46.45 -12.92 38.83
C SER A 24 47.18 -11.73 39.45
N CYS A 25 47.88 -12.01 40.55
CA CYS A 25 48.74 -11.07 41.24
C CYS A 25 50.12 -11.09 40.58
N LEU A 26 50.59 -9.97 40.03
CA LEU A 26 52.00 -9.78 39.68
C LEU A 26 52.54 -8.45 40.23
N ARG A 27 53.42 -8.66 41.22
CA ARG A 27 54.56 -7.89 41.73
C ARG A 27 54.77 -6.46 41.18
N VAL A 28 54.77 -5.52 42.13
CA VAL A 28 55.33 -4.17 42.05
C VAL A 28 56.86 -4.25 41.98
N SER A 29 57.45 -3.49 41.05
CA SER A 29 58.88 -3.16 41.08
C SER A 29 59.14 -1.79 40.45
N GLY A 30 59.65 -0.85 41.27
CA GLY A 30 60.58 0.22 40.88
C GLY A 30 60.04 1.53 40.24
N PRO A 31 60.47 2.72 40.71
CA PRO A 31 60.09 4.00 40.12
C PRO A 31 61.00 4.32 38.91
N GLY A 32 60.44 4.18 37.70
CA GLY A 32 61.09 4.58 36.45
C GLY A 32 60.35 5.75 35.82
N ALA A 33 61.09 6.83 35.56
CA ALA A 33 60.71 8.09 34.91
C ALA A 33 59.40 8.10 34.10
N ALA A 34 58.51 9.05 34.41
CA ALA A 34 57.34 9.38 33.62
C ALA A 34 57.78 9.87 32.23
N SER A 35 57.72 8.97 31.25
CA SER A 35 57.71 9.33 29.84
C SER A 35 56.27 9.72 29.51
N LEU A 36 56.06 10.99 29.13
CA LEU A 36 54.83 11.45 28.50
C LEU A 36 54.69 10.72 27.16
N GLY A 37 54.10 9.53 27.20
CA GLY A 37 53.65 8.83 26.02
C GLY A 37 52.59 9.67 25.36
N SER A 38 52.91 10.27 24.22
CA SER A 38 51.91 10.84 23.34
C SER A 38 50.90 9.75 23.02
N ALA A 39 49.69 9.87 23.57
CA ALA A 39 48.55 9.11 23.10
C ALA A 39 48.30 9.60 21.68
N SER A 40 48.97 8.97 20.72
CA SER A 40 48.68 9.14 19.32
C SER A 40 47.29 8.56 19.13
N ARG A 41 46.26 9.40 19.33
CA ARG A 41 44.91 9.13 18.86
C ARG A 41 45.06 8.96 17.36
N ARG A 42 45.21 7.71 16.92
CA ARG A 42 44.94 7.35 15.54
C ARG A 42 43.46 7.67 15.35
N PHE A 43 43.18 8.89 14.91
CA PHE A 43 41.99 9.17 14.13
C PHE A 43 42.17 8.36 12.84
N GLY A 44 41.79 7.09 12.90
CA GLY A 44 41.49 6.35 11.68
C GLY A 44 40.31 7.09 11.07
N SER A 45 40.60 7.94 10.09
CA SER A 45 39.59 8.56 9.25
C SER A 45 38.97 7.43 8.44
N GLN A 46 37.93 6.81 8.98
CA GLN A 46 37.04 5.99 8.17
C GLN A 46 36.23 6.98 7.35
N SER A 47 36.73 7.32 6.16
CA SER A 47 36.02 8.15 5.19
C SER A 47 34.84 7.34 4.67
N THR A 48 33.72 7.36 5.40
CA THR A 48 32.45 6.90 4.87
C THR A 48 32.02 7.95 3.85
N SER A 49 32.25 7.67 2.57
CA SER A 49 31.80 8.54 1.48
C SER A 49 30.29 8.69 1.57
N VAL A 50 29.84 9.89 1.93
CA VAL A 50 28.42 10.25 1.89
C VAL A 50 28.03 10.34 0.41
N PRO A 51 26.96 9.66 -0.04
CA PRO A 51 26.54 9.73 -1.43
C PRO A 51 26.18 11.17 -1.81
N GLN A 52 26.52 11.54 -3.04
CA GLN A 52 26.19 12.84 -3.59
C GLN A 52 24.66 13.01 -3.61
N GLY A 53 24.14 13.97 -2.84
CA GLY A 53 22.69 14.20 -2.68
C GLY A 53 22.10 13.82 -1.32
N TYR A 54 22.88 13.29 -0.37
CA TYR A 54 22.42 13.06 0.99
C TYR A 54 22.12 14.38 1.73
N VAL A 55 20.92 14.49 2.30
CA VAL A 55 20.50 15.60 3.15
C VAL A 55 20.28 15.07 4.58
N PRO A 56 20.92 15.66 5.62
CA PRO A 56 20.69 15.25 7.01
C PRO A 56 19.22 15.39 7.39
N LYS A 57 18.73 14.45 8.21
CA LYS A 57 17.34 14.45 8.65
C LYS A 57 17.04 15.67 9.52
N THR A 58 16.16 16.54 9.05
CA THR A 58 15.64 17.73 9.75
C THR A 58 14.13 17.82 9.56
N SER A 59 13.48 18.83 10.14
CA SER A 59 12.06 19.09 9.91
C SER A 59 11.71 19.45 8.46
N LEU A 60 12.70 19.86 7.66
CA LEU A 60 12.52 20.30 6.27
C LEU A 60 13.34 19.49 5.27
N SER A 61 14.03 18.42 5.71
CA SER A 61 14.86 17.59 4.83
C SER A 61 14.06 16.68 3.90
N SER A 62 12.82 16.42 4.26
CA SER A 62 11.89 15.58 3.51
C SER A 62 10.50 16.21 3.55
N PRO A 63 9.65 15.96 2.55
CA PRO A 63 8.28 16.44 2.59
C PRO A 63 7.54 15.98 3.86
N PRO A 64 6.52 16.72 4.31
CA PRO A 64 5.77 16.36 5.52
C PRO A 64 4.88 15.12 5.33
N TRP A 65 4.64 14.68 4.09
CA TRP A 65 3.89 13.46 3.79
C TRP A 65 4.80 12.23 3.72
N PRO A 66 4.28 11.04 4.07
CA PRO A 66 5.04 9.81 3.96
C PRO A 66 5.36 9.51 2.50
N GLU A 67 6.55 8.96 2.26
CA GLU A 67 6.94 8.47 0.95
C GLU A 67 6.15 7.19 0.63
N ALA A 68 5.43 7.21 -0.49
CA ALA A 68 4.63 6.09 -0.96
C ALA A 68 5.41 5.28 -1.99
N VAL A 69 5.48 3.98 -1.79
CA VAL A 69 6.06 3.03 -2.76
C VAL A 69 4.91 2.28 -3.43
N LEU A 70 4.83 2.38 -4.76
CA LEU A 70 3.84 1.66 -5.55
C LEU A 70 4.23 0.18 -5.68
N PRO A 71 3.25 -0.74 -5.80
CA PRO A 71 3.52 -2.14 -6.06
C PRO A 71 4.17 -2.35 -7.44
N ASP A 72 4.73 -3.54 -7.65
CA ASP A 72 5.26 -3.92 -8.96
C ASP A 72 4.13 -4.02 -10.01
N PRO A 73 4.30 -3.45 -11.22
CA PRO A 73 3.24 -3.44 -12.24
C PRO A 73 2.78 -4.83 -12.68
N ALA A 74 3.65 -5.85 -12.64
CA ALA A 74 3.27 -7.21 -13.05
C ALA A 74 2.41 -7.88 -11.98
N GLU A 75 2.70 -7.66 -10.69
CA GLU A 75 1.86 -8.12 -9.59
C GLU A 75 0.49 -7.40 -9.58
N GLU A 76 0.49 -6.09 -9.80
CA GLU A 76 -0.73 -5.28 -9.88
C GLU A 76 -1.65 -5.74 -11.04
N THR A 77 -1.08 -6.02 -12.21
CA THR A 77 -1.84 -6.53 -13.37
C THR A 77 -2.51 -7.87 -13.07
N ARG A 78 -1.82 -8.78 -12.35
CA ARG A 78 -2.40 -10.07 -11.94
C ARG A 78 -3.53 -9.88 -10.95
N HIS A 79 -3.34 -9.00 -9.97
CA HIS A 79 -4.36 -8.69 -8.98
C HIS A 79 -5.61 -8.06 -9.62
N HIS A 80 -5.43 -7.13 -10.56
CA HIS A 80 -6.52 -6.52 -11.31
C HIS A 80 -7.32 -7.57 -12.11
N ALA A 81 -6.65 -8.49 -12.80
CA ALA A 81 -7.32 -9.55 -13.54
C ALA A 81 -8.13 -10.48 -12.62
N GLU A 82 -7.60 -10.80 -11.44
CA GLU A 82 -8.29 -11.62 -10.43
C GLU A 82 -9.56 -10.92 -9.91
N VAL A 83 -9.47 -9.63 -9.54
CA VAL A 83 -10.61 -8.85 -9.05
C VAL A 83 -11.70 -8.73 -10.13
N VAL A 84 -11.31 -8.47 -11.38
CA VAL A 84 -12.25 -8.41 -12.50
C VAL A 84 -12.95 -9.75 -12.70
N GLY A 85 -12.22 -10.87 -12.60
CA GLY A 85 -12.80 -12.21 -12.66
C GLY A 85 -13.88 -12.42 -11.59
N ARG A 86 -13.58 -12.09 -10.33
CA ARG A 86 -14.54 -12.21 -9.21
C ARG A 86 -15.78 -11.34 -9.40
N VAL A 87 -15.61 -10.09 -9.85
CA VAL A 87 -16.76 -9.20 -10.13
C VAL A 87 -17.62 -9.77 -11.25
N ASN A 88 -17.01 -10.33 -12.30
CA ASN A 88 -17.74 -10.97 -13.39
C ASN A 88 -18.53 -12.20 -12.91
N GLU A 89 -17.98 -13.00 -12.00
CA GLU A 89 -18.70 -14.12 -11.37
C GLU A 89 -19.90 -13.65 -10.53
N LEU A 90 -19.75 -12.56 -9.77
CA LEU A 90 -20.87 -11.97 -9.00
C LEU A 90 -22.00 -11.50 -9.91
N ILE A 91 -21.65 -10.89 -11.05
CA ILE A 91 -22.61 -10.45 -12.06
C ILE A 91 -23.29 -11.67 -12.71
N ALA A 92 -22.52 -12.68 -13.15
CA ALA A 92 -23.05 -13.87 -13.79
C ALA A 92 -23.97 -14.69 -12.89
N THR A 93 -23.68 -14.73 -11.59
CA THR A 93 -24.50 -15.43 -10.59
C THR A 93 -25.71 -14.61 -10.11
N GLY A 94 -25.88 -13.37 -10.58
CA GLY A 94 -26.97 -12.50 -10.15
C GLY A 94 -26.87 -12.07 -8.68
N ARG A 95 -25.69 -12.17 -8.07
CA ARG A 95 -25.45 -11.85 -6.65
C ARG A 95 -25.24 -10.36 -6.44
N TYR A 96 -26.18 -9.56 -6.90
CA TYR A 96 -26.21 -8.12 -6.71
C TYR A 96 -27.62 -7.66 -6.33
N GLY A 97 -27.70 -6.66 -5.47
CA GLY A 97 -28.97 -6.04 -5.07
C GLY A 97 -29.46 -5.02 -6.09
N ARG A 98 -30.16 -3.98 -5.60
CA ARG A 98 -30.59 -2.84 -6.42
C ARG A 98 -29.36 -2.11 -6.99
N LEU A 99 -29.33 -1.92 -8.29
CA LEU A 99 -28.28 -1.17 -8.98
C LEU A 99 -28.65 0.31 -9.09
N PHE A 100 -27.64 1.17 -9.12
CA PHE A 100 -27.76 2.56 -9.52
C PHE A 100 -26.83 2.85 -10.70
N ALA A 101 -27.18 3.84 -11.51
CA ALA A 101 -26.36 4.27 -12.63
C ALA A 101 -26.21 5.80 -12.63
N VAL A 102 -25.12 6.28 -13.19
CA VAL A 102 -24.94 7.69 -13.55
C VAL A 102 -25.07 7.78 -15.06
N VAL A 103 -26.13 8.44 -15.52
CA VAL A 103 -26.43 8.61 -16.95
C VAL A 103 -26.24 10.06 -17.35
N HIS A 104 -25.65 10.29 -18.52
CA HIS A 104 -25.56 11.62 -19.11
C HIS A 104 -26.67 11.79 -20.15
N PHE A 105 -27.68 12.58 -19.81
CA PHE A 105 -28.84 12.80 -20.66
C PHE A 105 -29.26 14.26 -20.63
N ALA A 106 -29.63 14.81 -21.78
CA ALA A 106 -30.01 16.22 -21.96
C ALA A 106 -28.97 17.21 -21.37
N SER A 107 -27.67 16.95 -21.57
CA SER A 107 -26.56 17.77 -21.03
C SER A 107 -26.42 17.80 -19.50
N HIS A 108 -27.17 16.94 -18.79
CA HIS A 108 -27.08 16.77 -17.36
C HIS A 108 -26.65 15.35 -17.01
N GLN A 109 -26.02 15.19 -15.83
CA GLN A 109 -25.72 13.89 -15.26
C GLN A 109 -26.74 13.57 -14.18
N TRP A 110 -27.36 12.41 -14.29
CA TRP A 110 -28.40 11.96 -13.38
C TRP A 110 -27.94 10.70 -12.67
N LYS A 111 -27.99 10.69 -11.34
CA LYS A 111 -27.94 9.45 -10.56
C LYS A 111 -29.33 8.86 -10.57
N VAL A 112 -29.49 7.71 -11.22
CA VAL A 112 -30.76 7.03 -11.40
C VAL A 112 -30.71 5.64 -10.80
N THR A 113 -31.82 5.22 -10.21
CA THR A 113 -32.11 3.84 -9.80
C THR A 113 -33.39 3.36 -10.48
N SER A 114 -33.67 2.06 -10.40
CA SER A 114 -34.93 1.51 -10.92
C SER A 114 -36.12 2.16 -10.20
N GLU A 115 -37.15 2.54 -10.96
CA GLU A 115 -38.37 3.21 -10.46
C GLU A 115 -38.23 4.71 -10.09
N ASP A 116 -37.10 5.33 -10.40
CA ASP A 116 -36.96 6.78 -10.22
C ASP A 116 -37.60 7.57 -11.36
N LEU A 117 -38.04 8.79 -11.04
CA LEU A 117 -38.52 9.78 -12.01
C LEU A 117 -37.49 10.89 -12.18
N ILE A 118 -37.17 11.24 -13.42
CA ILE A 118 -36.31 12.38 -13.76
C ILE A 118 -37.13 13.43 -14.52
N LEU A 119 -36.95 14.70 -14.18
CA LEU A 119 -37.56 15.82 -14.88
C LEU A 119 -36.55 16.40 -15.88
N ILE A 120 -37.01 16.65 -17.10
CA ILE A 120 -36.18 17.20 -18.17
C ILE A 120 -36.94 18.36 -18.78
N ASP A 121 -36.31 19.53 -18.83
CA ASP A 121 -36.95 20.76 -19.32
C ASP A 121 -37.07 20.78 -20.86
N ASN A 122 -36.33 19.93 -21.55
CA ASN A 122 -36.33 19.85 -23.00
C ASN A 122 -37.41 18.91 -23.54
N ALA A 123 -38.10 19.32 -24.60
CA ALA A 123 -39.01 18.44 -25.34
C ALA A 123 -38.22 17.34 -26.06
N LEU A 124 -38.62 16.09 -25.84
CA LEU A 124 -38.12 14.94 -26.58
C LEU A 124 -39.15 14.58 -27.66
N ASP A 125 -38.70 14.27 -28.88
CA ASP A 125 -39.55 13.81 -29.98
C ASP A 125 -39.92 12.32 -29.80
N VAL A 126 -40.59 12.02 -28.69
CA VAL A 126 -40.88 10.66 -28.21
C VAL A 126 -42.31 10.63 -27.68
N GLY A 127 -43.08 9.62 -28.06
CA GLY A 127 -44.47 9.47 -27.62
C GLY A 127 -44.60 9.13 -26.13
N CYS A 128 -45.70 9.53 -25.49
CA CYS A 128 -45.97 9.11 -24.11
C CYS A 128 -46.12 7.58 -24.04
N GLY A 129 -45.39 6.94 -23.12
CA GLY A 129 -45.38 5.48 -22.94
C GLY A 129 -44.34 4.74 -23.78
N GLU A 130 -43.57 5.45 -24.61
CA GLU A 130 -42.47 4.86 -25.36
C GLU A 130 -41.27 4.52 -24.47
N ARG A 131 -40.58 3.42 -24.79
CA ARG A 131 -39.41 2.95 -24.03
C ARG A 131 -38.14 3.35 -24.75
N ILE A 132 -37.40 4.29 -24.16
CA ILE A 132 -36.10 4.73 -24.67
C ILE A 132 -34.95 4.04 -23.94
N ARG A 133 -33.87 3.73 -24.67
CA ARG A 133 -32.61 3.23 -24.09
C ARG A 133 -31.63 4.39 -23.98
N LEU A 134 -31.16 4.68 -22.77
CA LEU A 134 -30.10 5.65 -22.55
C LEU A 134 -28.74 5.01 -22.83
N GLU A 135 -28.02 5.53 -23.83
CA GLU A 135 -26.72 4.98 -24.24
C GLU A 135 -25.57 5.46 -23.37
N LYS A 136 -25.64 6.73 -22.93
CA LYS A 136 -24.53 7.40 -22.23
C LYS A 136 -24.56 7.08 -20.74
N VAL A 137 -24.03 5.92 -20.37
CA VAL A 137 -23.85 5.51 -18.98
C VAL A 137 -22.38 5.69 -18.58
N LEU A 138 -22.13 6.50 -17.55
CA LEU A 138 -20.78 6.79 -17.06
C LEU A 138 -20.33 5.77 -16.01
N LEU A 139 -21.27 5.38 -15.15
CA LEU A 139 -21.01 4.51 -14.01
C LEU A 139 -22.23 3.65 -13.72
N VAL A 140 -22.02 2.41 -13.32
CA VAL A 140 -23.02 1.53 -12.72
C VAL A 140 -22.49 1.02 -11.39
N GLY A 141 -23.24 1.19 -10.32
CA GLY A 141 -22.88 0.76 -8.98
C GLY A 141 -23.86 -0.26 -8.42
N ALA A 142 -23.31 -1.25 -7.74
CA ALA A 142 -24.01 -2.18 -6.87
C ALA A 142 -23.59 -1.92 -5.40
N ASP A 143 -24.07 -2.75 -4.49
CA ASP A 143 -23.67 -2.71 -3.08
C ASP A 143 -22.18 -3.02 -2.87
N ASN A 144 -21.66 -4.01 -3.61
CA ASN A 144 -20.30 -4.55 -3.40
C ASN A 144 -19.30 -4.25 -4.51
N PHE A 145 -19.73 -3.64 -5.63
CA PHE A 145 -18.83 -3.31 -6.73
C PHE A 145 -19.35 -2.09 -7.51
N THR A 146 -18.44 -1.42 -8.20
CA THR A 146 -18.76 -0.29 -9.09
C THR A 146 -18.00 -0.45 -10.40
N LEU A 147 -18.70 -0.22 -11.52
CA LEU A 147 -18.14 -0.18 -12.87
C LEU A 147 -18.09 1.28 -13.31
N LEU A 148 -16.90 1.78 -13.64
CA LEU A 148 -16.68 3.18 -14.02
C LEU A 148 -16.08 3.23 -15.43
N GLY A 149 -16.74 3.95 -16.34
CA GLY A 149 -16.34 4.10 -17.73
C GLY A 149 -15.21 5.10 -17.95
N LYS A 150 -14.52 4.99 -19.08
CA LYS A 150 -13.45 5.93 -19.48
C LYS A 150 -13.72 6.47 -20.90
N PRO A 151 -14.61 7.47 -21.07
CA PRO A 151 -15.50 8.08 -20.06
C PRO A 151 -16.86 7.37 -19.91
N LEU A 152 -17.26 6.56 -20.89
CA LEU A 152 -18.53 5.84 -20.91
C LEU A 152 -18.29 4.34 -20.73
N LEU A 153 -19.31 3.63 -20.25
CA LEU A 153 -19.39 2.18 -20.32
C LEU A 153 -19.86 1.76 -21.72
N GLY A 154 -19.35 0.63 -22.21
CA GLY A 154 -19.63 0.07 -23.54
C GLY A 154 -20.29 -1.29 -23.48
#